data_AF-A0A9P4TZU5-F1
#
_entry.id   AF-A0A9P4TZU5-F1
#
_cell.length_a   1.000
_cell.length_b   1.000
_cell.length_c   1.000
_cell.angle_alpha   90.00
_cell.angle_beta   90.00
_cell.angle_gamma   90.00
#
_symmetry.space_group_name_H-M   'P 1'
#
loop_
_entity.id
_entity.type
_entity.pdbx_description
1 polymer ?
#
loop_
_entity_poly.entity_id
_entity_poly.type
_entity_poly.pdbx_seq_one_letter_code
_entity_poly.pdbx_strand_id
1 'polypeptide(L)'
;MAILQKDWDHGLTYESLNSANDGNGNAGPFDQEWSCLLDLYILGDYIKDHNFCNAIIDATIEKTITDKGHPTALPAAGFVTLSPDSTLQKLLVDFYVWAGKMEWYCGSESNVQSAPKNLWLLVALRFTEKAKDAKKMKKFPWIEDRCQYHEHKAGEPKCNS
;
A
#
# COMPACT_ATOMS: atom_id res chain seq x y z
N MET A 1 14.53 7.07 34.01
CA MET A 1 13.92 6.33 32.89
C MET A 1 13.20 7.35 32.02
N ALA A 2 13.79 7.74 30.90
CA ALA A 2 13.19 8.72 29.99
C ALA A 2 12.31 7.96 28.99
N ILE A 3 11.00 8.23 29.04
CA ILE A 3 10.05 7.79 28.02
C ILE A 3 10.30 8.68 26.81
N LEU A 4 10.85 8.12 25.74
CA LEU A 4 10.96 8.81 24.46
C LEU A 4 9.53 8.96 23.91
N GLN A 5 8.96 10.16 24.06
CA GLN A 5 7.82 10.63 23.30
C GLN A 5 8.24 10.57 21.82
N LYS A 6 7.80 9.56 21.08
CA LYS A 6 7.84 9.62 19.61
C LYS A 6 6.77 10.63 19.23
N ASP A 7 7.20 11.85 18.92
CA ASP A 7 6.34 12.85 18.31
C ASP A 7 5.79 12.27 17.01
N TRP A 8 4.47 12.07 16.96
CA TRP A 8 3.72 11.58 15.80
C TRP A 8 3.52 12.69 14.76
N ASP A 9 4.56 13.49 14.51
CA ASP A 9 4.52 14.51 13.47
C ASP A 9 5.10 13.88 12.19
N HIS A 10 4.23 13.25 11.40
CA HIS A 10 4.62 12.56 10.17
C HIS A 10 5.10 13.51 9.05
N GLY A 11 5.26 14.82 9.30
CA GLY A 11 5.82 15.78 8.34
C GLY A 11 5.02 15.94 7.04
N LEU A 12 3.93 15.20 6.89
CA LEU A 12 2.93 15.27 5.85
C LEU A 12 1.63 15.58 6.57
N THR A 13 1.30 16.86 6.68
CA THR A 13 -0.01 17.28 7.20
C THR A 13 -1.09 16.76 6.26
N TYR A 14 -2.28 16.43 6.79
CA TYR A 14 -3.47 16.13 5.97
C TYR A 14 -3.69 17.19 4.86
N GLU A 15 -3.33 18.43 5.15
CA GLU A 15 -3.34 19.56 4.21
C GLU A 15 -2.32 19.40 3.05
N SER A 16 -1.14 18.82 3.29
CA SER A 16 -0.11 18.60 2.27
C SER A 16 -0.49 17.52 1.24
N LEU A 17 -1.34 16.56 1.61
CA LEU A 17 -1.93 15.59 0.68
C LEU A 17 -3.12 16.19 -0.09
N ASN A 18 -3.84 17.15 0.51
CA ASN A 18 -4.97 17.86 -0.10
C ASN A 18 -4.58 18.95 -1.11
N SER A 19 -3.32 19.41 -1.13
CA SER A 19 -2.86 20.51 -2.00
C SER A 19 -2.54 20.13 -3.45
N ALA A 20 -2.73 18.86 -3.85
CA ALA A 20 -2.71 18.46 -5.27
C ALA A 20 -4.07 18.70 -5.95
N ASN A 21 -4.70 19.84 -5.64
CA ASN A 21 -5.95 20.29 -6.26
C ASN A 21 -5.64 20.69 -7.72
N ASP A 22 -6.11 19.89 -8.67
CA ASP A 22 -6.04 20.24 -10.07
C ASP A 22 -6.94 21.46 -10.31
N GLY A 23 -6.41 22.48 -10.97
CA GLY A 23 -7.12 23.75 -11.23
C GLY A 23 -8.33 23.62 -12.17
N ASN A 24 -9.01 22.48 -12.20
CA ASN A 24 -10.12 22.16 -13.08
C ASN A 24 -11.26 21.40 -12.37
N GLY A 25 -11.55 21.72 -11.10
CA GLY A 25 -12.88 21.51 -10.48
C GLY A 25 -13.51 20.12 -10.58
N ASN A 26 -12.71 19.07 -10.81
CA ASN A 26 -13.17 17.69 -11.01
C ASN A 26 -12.16 16.66 -10.47
N ALA A 27 -11.40 17.03 -9.44
CA ALA A 27 -10.80 16.03 -8.55
C ALA A 27 -11.94 15.26 -7.88
N GLY A 28 -12.13 13.99 -8.26
CA GLY A 28 -12.86 13.05 -7.40
C GLY A 28 -12.24 13.11 -6.00
N PRO A 29 -13.03 13.10 -4.92
CA PRO A 29 -12.50 13.26 -3.58
C PRO A 29 -11.39 12.23 -3.35
N PHE A 30 -10.23 12.69 -2.89
CA PHE A 30 -9.18 11.83 -2.36
C PHE A 30 -9.87 10.83 -1.43
N ASP A 31 -9.92 9.56 -1.84
CA ASP A 31 -10.85 8.62 -1.23
C ASP A 31 -10.39 8.35 0.21
N GLN A 32 -11.11 8.99 1.14
CA GLN A 32 -10.80 9.05 2.56
C GLN A 32 -10.73 7.65 3.17
N GLU A 33 -11.38 6.67 2.54
CA GLU A 33 -11.33 5.28 2.96
C GLU A 33 -9.93 4.68 2.77
N TRP A 34 -9.19 5.03 1.71
CA TRP A 34 -7.82 4.54 1.52
C TRP A 34 -6.89 5.03 2.64
N SER A 35 -6.95 6.32 2.96
CA SER A 35 -6.19 6.90 4.07
C SER A 35 -6.56 6.25 5.40
N CYS A 36 -7.86 6.08 5.65
CA CYS A 36 -8.37 5.40 6.84
C CYS A 36 -7.82 3.97 6.96
N LEU A 37 -7.80 3.19 5.87
CA LEU A 37 -7.24 1.83 5.88
C LEU A 37 -5.75 1.82 6.21
N LEU A 38 -4.96 2.77 5.70
CA LEU A 38 -3.56 2.90 6.07
C LEU A 38 -3.38 3.25 7.55
N ASP A 39 -4.13 4.23 8.05
CA ASP A 39 -4.05 4.66 9.46
C ASP A 39 -4.44 3.53 10.41
N LEU A 40 -5.47 2.75 10.07
CA LEU A 40 -5.87 1.57 10.83
C LEU A 40 -4.76 0.51 10.79
N TYR A 41 -4.08 0.30 9.67
CA TYR A 41 -2.99 -0.67 9.60
C TYR A 41 -1.80 -0.23 10.46
N ILE A 42 -1.44 1.06 10.41
CA ILE A 42 -0.40 1.64 11.26
C ILE A 42 -0.76 1.44 12.74
N LEU A 43 -2.02 1.69 13.11
CA LEU A 43 -2.51 1.44 14.47
C LEU A 43 -2.36 -0.05 14.84
N GLY A 44 -2.76 -0.96 13.96
CA GLY A 44 -2.63 -2.41 14.15
C GLY A 44 -1.19 -2.86 14.37
N ASP A 45 -0.25 -2.38 13.54
CA ASP A 45 1.17 -2.67 13.71
C ASP A 45 1.71 -2.08 15.01
N TYR A 46 1.27 -0.88 15.40
CA TYR A 46 1.66 -0.25 16.65
C TYR A 46 1.22 -1.07 17.88
N ILE A 47 -0.03 -1.56 17.90
CA ILE A 47 -0.54 -2.40 18.99
C ILE A 47 -0.16 -3.88 18.85
N LYS A 48 0.56 -4.26 17.78
CA LYS A 48 1.00 -5.63 17.47
C LYS A 48 -0.16 -6.62 17.35
N ASP A 49 -1.28 -6.18 16.80
CA ASP A 49 -2.43 -7.03 16.50
C ASP A 49 -2.41 -7.49 15.04
N HIS A 50 -1.76 -8.63 14.81
CA HIS A 50 -1.62 -9.21 13.47
C HIS A 50 -2.97 -9.61 12.85
N ASN A 51 -3.96 -10.02 13.65
CA ASN A 51 -5.28 -10.38 13.13
C ASN A 51 -6.01 -9.13 12.61
N PHE A 52 -5.88 -8.03 13.34
CA PHE A 52 -6.41 -6.73 12.91
C PHE A 52 -5.72 -6.23 11.64
N CYS A 53 -4.38 -6.31 11.56
CA CYS A 53 -3.63 -5.99 10.34
C CYS A 53 -4.08 -6.85 9.15
N ASN A 54 -4.26 -8.16 9.34
CA ASN A 54 -4.72 -9.07 8.31
C ASN A 54 -6.13 -8.69 7.81
N ALA A 55 -7.05 -8.34 8.71
CA ALA A 55 -8.39 -7.88 8.35
C ALA A 55 -8.36 -6.59 7.52
N ILE A 56 -7.43 -5.67 7.79
CA ILE A 56 -7.27 -4.42 7.03
C ILE A 56 -6.67 -4.69 5.64
N ILE A 57 -5.75 -5.64 5.54
CA ILE A 57 -5.24 -6.12 4.25
C ILE A 57 -6.38 -6.70 3.41
N ASP A 58 -7.23 -7.52 4.01
CA ASP A 58 -8.41 -8.06 3.32
C ASP A 58 -9.36 -6.95 2.87
N ALA A 59 -9.64 -5.97 3.72
CA ALA A 59 -10.45 -4.81 3.37
C ALA A 59 -9.84 -3.99 2.22
N THR A 60 -8.53 -3.79 2.22
CA THR A 60 -7.79 -3.09 1.15
C THR A 60 -7.92 -3.83 -0.18
N ILE A 61 -7.78 -5.15 -0.16
CA ILE A 61 -7.93 -6.02 -1.35
C ILE A 61 -9.39 -5.97 -1.84
N GLU A 62 -10.35 -6.12 -0.94
CA GLU A 62 -11.79 -6.13 -1.28
C GLU A 62 -12.24 -4.80 -1.89
N LYS A 63 -11.77 -3.67 -1.34
CA LYS A 63 -12.02 -2.34 -1.91
C LYS A 63 -11.41 -2.20 -3.30
N THR A 64 -10.17 -2.68 -3.49
CA THR A 64 -9.50 -2.64 -4.80
C THR A 64 -10.30 -3.39 -5.87
N ILE A 65 -10.88 -4.54 -5.49
CA ILE A 65 -11.71 -5.36 -6.38
C ILE A 65 -13.05 -4.68 -6.65
N THR A 66 -13.71 -4.17 -5.61
CA THR A 66 -15.06 -3.60 -5.67
C THR A 66 -15.09 -2.31 -6.49
N ASP A 67 -14.15 -1.40 -6.20
CA ASP A 67 -14.09 -0.08 -6.84
C ASP A 67 -13.44 -0.15 -8.23
N LYS A 68 -12.80 -1.27 -8.56
CA LYS A 68 -11.92 -1.42 -9.74
C LYS A 68 -10.82 -0.34 -9.79
N GLY A 69 -10.51 0.25 -8.63
CA GLY A 69 -9.52 1.29 -8.40
C GLY A 69 -8.35 0.75 -7.59
N HIS A 70 -7.21 1.43 -7.63
CA HIS A 70 -6.03 1.02 -6.88
C HIS A 70 -5.50 2.20 -6.07
N PRO A 71 -4.94 1.95 -4.88
CA PRO A 71 -4.40 3.01 -4.05
C PRO A 71 -3.04 3.48 -4.60
N THR A 72 -3.05 4.44 -5.52
CA THR A 72 -1.80 4.96 -6.15
C THR A 72 -1.07 5.97 -5.27
N ALA A 73 -1.77 6.70 -4.40
CA ALA A 73 -1.14 7.63 -3.46
C ALA A 73 -0.68 6.99 -2.15
N LEU A 74 -1.33 5.90 -1.75
CA LEU A 74 -1.07 5.21 -0.48
C LEU A 74 0.37 4.68 -0.34
N PRO A 75 1.02 4.15 -1.39
CA PRO A 75 2.38 3.60 -1.26
C PRO A 75 3.41 4.66 -0.92
N ALA A 76 3.24 5.90 -1.39
CA ALA A 76 4.12 7.01 -0.99
C ALA A 76 4.06 7.26 0.52
N ALA A 77 2.85 7.28 1.10
CA ALA A 77 2.65 7.47 2.53
C ALA A 77 3.09 6.24 3.35
N GLY A 78 2.69 5.04 2.95
CA GLY A 78 3.02 3.79 3.65
C GLY A 78 4.51 3.48 3.68
N PHE A 79 5.28 3.90 2.67
CA PHE A 79 6.74 3.73 2.65
C PHE A 79 7.50 4.70 3.57
N VAL A 80 6.86 5.79 4.00
CA VAL A 80 7.41 6.70 5.01
C VAL A 80 7.13 6.18 6.43
N THR A 81 5.98 5.54 6.64
CA THR A 81 5.48 5.22 7.99
C THR A 81 5.68 3.78 8.41
N LEU A 82 5.59 2.82 7.49
CA LEU A 82 5.62 1.40 7.81
C LEU A 82 7.04 0.83 7.79
N SER A 83 7.24 -0.25 8.55
CA SER A 83 8.47 -1.04 8.49
C SER A 83 8.70 -1.61 7.08
N PRO A 84 9.97 -1.69 6.59
CA PRO A 84 10.30 -2.38 5.34
C PRO A 84 9.82 -3.83 5.24
N ASP A 85 9.60 -4.49 6.39
CA ASP A 85 9.12 -5.87 6.48
C ASP A 85 7.58 -5.97 6.50
N SER A 86 6.87 -4.83 6.43
CA SER A 86 5.40 -4.80 6.47
C SER A 86 4.79 -5.54 5.29
N THR A 87 3.85 -6.44 5.58
CA THR A 87 3.12 -7.14 4.55
C THR A 87 2.19 -6.23 3.74
N LEU A 88 1.74 -5.10 4.30
CA LEU A 88 1.00 -4.08 3.56
C LEU A 88 1.90 -3.39 2.53
N GLN A 89 3.15 -3.04 2.87
CA GLN A 89 4.09 -2.48 1.87
C GLN A 89 4.30 -3.43 0.69
N LYS A 90 4.38 -4.74 0.95
CA LYS A 90 4.46 -5.77 -0.10
C LYS A 90 3.23 -5.73 -1.02
N LEU A 91 2.02 -5.67 -0.46
CA LEU A 91 0.78 -5.55 -1.23
C LEU A 91 0.76 -4.27 -2.10
N LEU A 92 1.16 -3.15 -1.52
CA LEU A 92 1.22 -1.85 -2.19
C LEU A 92 2.20 -1.83 -3.38
N VAL A 93 3.36 -2.49 -3.23
CA VAL A 93 4.29 -2.71 -4.35
C VAL A 93 3.66 -3.59 -5.42
N ASP A 94 3.00 -4.68 -5.03
CA ASP A 94 2.40 -5.60 -5.99
C ASP A 94 1.27 -4.94 -6.80
N PHE A 95 0.50 -4.00 -6.23
CA PHE A 95 -0.45 -3.18 -7.01
C PHE A 95 0.24 -2.41 -8.14
N TYR A 96 1.39 -1.78 -7.88
CA TYR A 96 2.16 -1.06 -8.90
C TYR A 96 2.73 -2.00 -9.98
N VAL A 97 3.21 -3.17 -9.59
CA VAL A 97 3.85 -4.13 -10.50
C VAL A 97 2.83 -4.85 -11.37
N TRP A 98 1.63 -5.09 -10.85
CA TRP A 98 0.63 -5.91 -11.52
C TRP A 98 -0.50 -5.13 -12.18
N ALA A 99 -0.97 -4.06 -11.55
CA ALA A 99 -2.02 -3.19 -12.09
C ALA A 99 -1.49 -1.87 -12.66
N GLY A 100 -0.18 -1.62 -12.54
CA GLY A 100 0.46 -0.41 -13.00
C GLY A 100 0.13 -0.04 -14.44
N LYS A 101 -0.24 1.22 -14.62
CA LYS A 101 -0.49 1.83 -15.93
C LYS A 101 0.52 2.95 -16.17
N MET A 102 0.81 3.28 -17.42
CA MET A 102 1.83 4.26 -17.77
C MET A 102 1.56 5.63 -17.13
N GLU A 103 0.29 6.00 -17.01
CA GLU A 103 -0.17 7.28 -16.45
C GLU A 103 0.15 7.41 -14.95
N TRP A 104 0.32 6.29 -14.24
CA TRP A 104 0.73 6.32 -12.83
C TRP A 104 2.19 6.72 -12.66
N TYR A 105 3.00 6.58 -13.70
CA TYR A 105 4.41 6.91 -13.69
C TYR A 105 4.68 8.28 -14.31
N CYS A 106 3.88 8.67 -15.29
CA CYS A 106 4.07 9.89 -16.07
C CYS A 106 2.81 10.74 -16.05
N GLY A 107 2.89 11.96 -15.51
CA GLY A 107 1.77 12.90 -15.48
C GLY A 107 1.83 13.87 -14.31
N SER A 108 0.96 14.87 -14.32
CA SER A 108 0.81 15.84 -13.22
C SER A 108 0.28 15.19 -11.93
N GLU A 109 -0.42 14.08 -12.04
CA GLU A 109 -0.99 13.32 -10.91
C GLU A 109 -0.06 12.20 -10.42
N SER A 110 1.14 12.10 -10.99
CA SER A 110 2.12 11.06 -10.63
C SER A 110 2.78 11.38 -9.29
N ASN A 111 2.64 10.46 -8.34
CA ASN A 111 3.34 10.52 -7.04
C ASN A 111 4.79 10.00 -7.14
N VAL A 112 5.29 9.70 -8.34
CA VAL A 112 6.63 9.12 -8.52
C VAL A 112 7.73 9.99 -7.94
N GLN A 113 7.65 11.31 -8.15
CA GLN A 113 8.71 12.23 -7.75
C GLN A 113 8.72 12.49 -6.23
N SER A 114 7.56 12.42 -5.57
CA SER A 114 7.43 12.65 -4.13
C SER A 114 7.61 11.38 -3.30
N ALA A 115 7.39 10.20 -3.90
CA ALA A 115 7.49 8.94 -3.17
C ALA A 115 8.96 8.58 -2.80
N PRO A 116 9.16 7.86 -1.68
CA PRO A 116 10.49 7.38 -1.28
C PRO A 116 11.18 6.53 -2.37
N LYS A 117 12.47 6.77 -2.61
CA LYS A 117 13.23 6.07 -3.68
C LYS A 117 13.25 4.55 -3.53
N ASN A 118 13.20 4.04 -2.30
CA ASN A 118 13.17 2.61 -2.01
C ASN A 118 11.89 1.94 -2.52
N LEU A 119 10.75 2.66 -2.58
CA LEU A 119 9.53 2.15 -3.24
C LEU A 119 9.83 1.77 -4.68
N TRP A 120 10.41 2.69 -5.46
CA TRP A 120 10.69 2.47 -6.89
C TRP A 120 11.74 1.40 -7.12
N LEU A 121 12.72 1.27 -6.21
CA LEU A 121 13.67 0.17 -6.24
C LEU A 121 12.96 -1.18 -6.07
N LEU A 122 12.05 -1.32 -5.11
CA LEU A 122 11.29 -2.55 -4.89
C LEU A 122 10.34 -2.86 -6.06
N VAL A 123 9.65 -1.84 -6.60
CA VAL A 123 8.81 -1.97 -7.79
C VAL A 123 9.64 -2.48 -8.98
N ALA A 124 10.81 -1.88 -9.23
CA ALA A 124 11.70 -2.32 -10.31
C ALA A 124 12.18 -3.76 -10.12
N LEU A 125 12.62 -4.12 -8.91
CA LEU A 125 13.03 -5.49 -8.58
C LEU A 125 11.89 -6.48 -8.83
N ARG A 126 10.69 -6.20 -8.32
CA ARG A 126 9.51 -7.05 -8.52
C ARG A 126 9.06 -7.15 -9.98
N PHE A 127 9.20 -6.11 -10.78
CA PHE A 127 8.98 -6.20 -12.23
C PHE A 127 9.91 -7.23 -12.89
N THR A 128 11.19 -7.27 -12.50
CA THR A 128 12.13 -8.26 -13.05
C THR A 128 11.78 -9.69 -12.65
N GLU A 129 11.26 -9.90 -11.44
CA GLU A 129 10.78 -11.20 -10.98
C GLU A 129 9.53 -11.63 -11.73
N LYS A 130 8.54 -10.73 -11.86
CA LYS A 130 7.34 -10.97 -12.66
C LYS A 130 7.67 -11.33 -14.10
N ALA A 131 8.67 -10.68 -14.71
CA ALA A 131 9.09 -10.98 -16.08
C ALA A 131 9.62 -12.41 -16.24
N LYS A 132 10.30 -12.97 -15.23
CA LYS A 132 10.80 -14.36 -15.25
C LYS A 132 9.65 -15.38 -15.26
N ASP A 133 8.56 -15.08 -14.56
CA ASP A 133 7.41 -15.97 -14.41
C ASP A 133 6.18 -15.53 -15.23
N ALA A 134 6.35 -14.60 -16.18
CA ALA A 134 5.25 -13.98 -16.91
C ALA A 134 4.31 -14.98 -17.62
N LYS A 135 4.82 -16.16 -18.01
CA LYS A 135 4.03 -17.22 -18.65
C LYS A 135 3.14 -18.00 -17.69
N LYS A 136 3.39 -17.95 -16.38
CA LYS A 136 2.66 -18.71 -15.35
C LYS A 136 1.57 -17.87 -14.68
N MET A 137 1.75 -16.55 -14.64
CA MET A 137 0.86 -15.63 -13.93
C MET A 137 -0.41 -15.35 -14.74
N LYS A 138 -1.56 -15.86 -14.28
CA LYS A 138 -2.87 -15.67 -14.93
C LYS A 138 -3.83 -14.75 -14.17
N LYS A 139 -3.58 -14.53 -12.88
CA LYS A 139 -4.43 -13.74 -11.97
C LYS A 139 -3.57 -12.85 -11.11
N PHE A 140 -4.10 -11.73 -10.65
CA PHE A 140 -3.40 -10.89 -9.68
C PHE A 140 -3.05 -11.67 -8.39
N PRO A 141 -1.92 -11.37 -7.74
CA PRO A 141 -1.41 -12.17 -6.62
C PRO A 141 -2.35 -12.07 -5.42
N TRP A 142 -2.97 -10.90 -5.19
CA TRP A 142 -4.00 -10.70 -4.17
C TRP A 142 -5.36 -11.35 -4.50
N ILE A 143 -5.52 -11.91 -5.69
CA ILE A 143 -6.68 -12.74 -6.07
C ILE A 143 -6.34 -14.23 -6.01
N GLU A 144 -5.10 -14.58 -6.34
CA GLU A 144 -4.64 -15.97 -6.34
C GLU A 144 -4.34 -16.50 -4.93
N ASP A 145 -3.66 -15.69 -4.11
CA ASP A 145 -3.30 -16.03 -2.74
C ASP A 145 -3.29 -14.75 -1.90
N ARG A 146 -4.40 -14.46 -1.19
CA ARG A 146 -4.49 -13.31 -0.25
C ARG A 146 -3.58 -13.51 0.96
N CYS A 147 -3.43 -14.76 1.41
CA CYS A 147 -2.67 -15.14 2.60
C CYS A 147 -1.19 -14.78 2.50
N GLN A 148 -0.64 -14.62 1.28
CA GLN A 148 0.74 -14.16 1.10
C GLN A 148 1.04 -12.76 1.64
N TYR A 149 0.00 -11.98 1.96
CA TYR A 149 0.08 -10.67 2.60
C TYR A 149 -0.34 -10.72 4.08
N HIS A 150 -0.73 -11.88 4.61
CA HIS A 150 -1.08 -12.02 6.02
C HIS A 150 0.14 -12.36 6.86
N GLU A 151 0.15 -11.86 8.09
CA GLU A 151 1.12 -12.24 9.11
C GLU A 151 0.57 -13.39 9.94
N HIS A 152 1.37 -14.45 10.06
CA HIS A 152 1.06 -15.65 10.83
C HIS A 152 2.16 -15.90 11.85
N LYS A 153 1.80 -16.21 13.09
CA LYS A 153 2.77 -16.60 14.11
C LYS A 153 3.35 -17.97 13.76
N ALA A 154 4.55 -18.25 14.28
CA ALA A 154 5.19 -19.55 14.08
C ALA A 154 4.26 -20.68 14.56
N GLY A 155 3.93 -21.60 13.64
CA GLY A 155 3.04 -22.73 13.91
C GLY A 155 1.56 -22.46 13.61
N GLU A 156 1.16 -21.24 13.28
CA GLU A 156 -0.19 -20.97 12.78
C GLU A 156 -0.32 -21.44 11.33
N PRO A 157 -1.44 -22.08 10.95
CA PRO A 157 -1.69 -22.45 9.58
C PRO A 157 -1.90 -21.19 8.72
N LYS A 158 -1.56 -21.31 7.43
CA LYS A 158 -1.98 -20.33 6.42
C LYS A 158 -3.50 -20.22 6.38
N CYS A 159 -4.01 -19.04 6.05
CA CYS A 159 -5.44 -18.86 5.75
C CYS A 159 -5.84 -19.82 4.63
N ASN A 160 -6.98 -20.50 4.81
CA ASN A 160 -7.56 -21.31 3.75
C ASN A 160 -8.06 -20.35 2.65
N SER A 161 -7.43 -20.44 1.48
CA SER A 161 -7.79 -19.74 0.24
C SER A 161 -9.11 -20.21 -0.35
#